data_AF-A0A2V6U0G8-F1
#
_entry.id   AF-A0A2V6U0G8-F1
#
_cell.length_a   1.000
_cell.length_b   1.000
_cell.length_c   1.000
_cell.angle_alpha   90.00
_cell.angle_beta   90.00
_cell.angle_gamma   90.00
#
_symmetry.space_group_name_H-M   'P 1'
#
loop_
_entity.id
_entity.type
_entity.pdbx_description
1 polymer ?
#
loop_
_entity_poly.entity_id
_entity_poly.type
_entity_poly.pdbx_seq_one_letter_code
_entity_poly.pdbx_strand_id
1 'polypeptide(L)'
;DGLVVDFQNGINDHRVAAIAGAHRTLGCVITIGAGMYEPGVAMRTDSGRLGFKVGEHDGRDTERARRIAELLTAVAGAKVTTNLWGERWSKLAVNCMLNPLAGLSGLGTAECRIEAGPRRIAVHLGAEVIRVGRAAGFEVEPLMGIAAQRYVDAAEGRGLDEVEAEMGRDATSRAGGRPSMLQDVMRGRRTEIDHLNGFVVDEGRRLGVKTPFNERVVEVYRARGARFTPDPGHLEPLLEMLS
;
A
#
# COMPACT_ATOMS: atom_id res chain seq x y z
N ASP A 1 -3.40 19.25 -26.23
CA ASP A 1 -3.37 19.47 -24.77
C ASP A 1 -4.16 18.42 -24.03
N GLY A 2 -3.64 17.92 -22.90
CA GLY A 2 -4.29 16.89 -22.11
C GLY A 2 -3.54 16.65 -20.80
N LEU A 3 -4.25 16.14 -19.79
CA LEU A 3 -3.69 15.81 -18.48
C LEU A 3 -3.29 14.33 -18.41
N VAL A 4 -2.27 14.03 -17.62
CA VAL A 4 -1.88 12.67 -17.23
C VAL A 4 -2.18 12.54 -15.75
N VAL A 5 -2.91 11.50 -15.37
CA VAL A 5 -3.22 11.23 -13.96
C VAL A 5 -2.60 9.89 -13.60
N ASP A 6 -1.72 9.88 -12.61
CA ASP A 6 -1.04 8.66 -12.18
C ASP A 6 -1.92 7.85 -11.21
N PHE A 7 -2.37 6.69 -11.67
CA PHE A 7 -3.21 5.74 -10.96
C PHE A 7 -2.41 4.56 -10.37
N GLN A 8 -1.10 4.50 -10.61
CA GLN A 8 -0.27 3.35 -10.24
C GLN A 8 -0.09 3.26 -8.72
N ASN A 9 0.04 2.03 -8.21
CA ASN A 9 0.46 1.80 -6.84
C ASN A 9 1.91 2.25 -6.64
N GLY A 10 2.27 2.57 -5.39
CA GLY A 10 3.58 3.10 -5.05
C GLY A 10 3.70 4.61 -5.28
N ILE A 11 4.93 5.10 -5.34
CA ILE A 11 5.25 6.53 -5.53
C ILE A 11 5.95 6.67 -6.89
N ASN A 12 5.14 6.79 -7.95
CA ASN A 12 5.62 6.92 -9.34
C ASN A 12 5.41 8.32 -9.92
N ASP A 13 4.69 9.19 -9.21
CA ASP A 13 4.24 10.50 -9.65
C ASP A 13 5.36 11.37 -10.25
N HIS A 14 6.53 11.42 -9.60
CA HIS A 14 7.68 12.18 -10.11
C HIS A 14 8.26 11.60 -11.40
N ARG A 15 8.24 10.27 -11.57
CA ARG A 15 8.69 9.61 -12.81
C ARG A 15 7.73 9.90 -13.95
N VAL A 16 6.42 9.87 -13.69
CA VAL A 16 5.40 10.25 -14.66
C VAL A 16 5.54 11.73 -15.03
N ALA A 17 5.68 12.61 -14.04
CA ALA A 17 5.83 14.05 -14.24
C ALA A 17 7.12 14.43 -14.98
N ALA A 18 8.21 13.70 -14.79
CA ALA A 18 9.46 13.93 -15.51
C ALA A 18 9.31 13.72 -17.03
N ILE A 19 8.37 12.88 -17.46
CA ILE A 19 8.10 12.58 -18.87
C ILE A 19 6.97 13.47 -19.41
N ALA A 20 5.85 13.55 -18.69
CA ALA A 20 4.65 14.26 -19.14
C ALA A 20 4.65 15.77 -18.84
N GLY A 21 5.54 16.21 -17.93
CA GLY A 21 5.58 17.55 -17.36
C GLY A 21 4.70 17.67 -16.11
N ALA A 22 5.25 18.24 -15.04
CA ALA A 22 4.52 18.49 -13.79
C ALA A 22 3.26 19.36 -14.00
N HIS A 23 3.35 20.34 -14.90
CA HIS A 23 2.21 21.19 -15.29
C HIS A 23 1.08 20.44 -16.02
N ARG A 24 1.22 19.14 -16.31
CA ARG A 24 0.18 18.30 -16.91
C ARG A 24 -0.14 17.05 -16.07
N THR A 25 0.52 16.86 -14.95
CA THR A 25 0.43 15.63 -14.17
C THR A 25 -0.32 15.85 -12.87
N LEU A 26 -1.21 14.92 -12.53
CA LEU A 26 -1.92 14.82 -11.25
C LEU A 26 -1.67 13.43 -10.65
N GLY A 27 -1.73 13.31 -9.32
CA GLY A 27 -1.76 12.02 -8.66
C GLY A 27 -3.19 11.57 -8.36
N CYS A 28 -3.43 10.26 -8.36
CA CYS A 28 -4.66 9.67 -7.88
C CYS A 28 -4.39 8.44 -7.01
N VAL A 29 -4.83 8.50 -5.75
CA VAL A 29 -4.82 7.35 -4.84
C VAL A 29 -6.14 6.59 -4.99
N ILE A 30 -6.03 5.32 -5.38
CA ILE A 30 -7.17 4.44 -5.59
C ILE A 30 -7.40 3.56 -4.36
N THR A 31 -8.65 3.48 -3.92
CA THR A 31 -9.10 2.63 -2.80
C THR A 31 -10.14 1.59 -3.22
N ILE A 32 -10.44 1.50 -4.52
CA ILE A 32 -11.26 0.45 -5.12
C ILE A 32 -10.51 -0.89 -5.12
N GLY A 33 -11.19 -1.97 -4.76
CA GLY A 33 -10.79 -3.34 -5.01
C GLY A 33 -11.39 -3.84 -6.31
N ALA A 34 -10.54 -4.33 -7.20
CA ALA A 34 -10.97 -4.93 -8.46
C ALA A 34 -10.11 -6.15 -8.79
N GLY A 35 -10.71 -7.11 -9.50
CA GLY A 35 -10.04 -8.28 -10.03
C GLY A 35 -10.47 -8.56 -11.46
N MET A 36 -9.61 -9.22 -12.22
CA MET A 36 -9.93 -9.78 -13.52
C MET A 36 -9.54 -11.25 -13.50
N TYR A 37 -10.52 -12.12 -13.26
CA TYR A 37 -10.33 -13.56 -13.12
C TYR A 37 -10.44 -14.27 -14.47
N GLU A 38 -11.19 -13.69 -15.39
CA GLU A 38 -11.33 -14.13 -16.78
C GLU A 38 -10.94 -12.99 -17.72
N PRO A 39 -10.33 -13.27 -18.89
CA PRO A 39 -9.94 -12.24 -19.84
C PRO A 39 -11.12 -11.33 -20.23
N GLY A 40 -10.94 -10.02 -20.05
CA GLY A 40 -11.96 -9.02 -20.41
C GLY A 40 -13.11 -8.84 -19.41
N VAL A 41 -13.16 -9.63 -18.33
CA VAL A 41 -14.21 -9.54 -17.31
C VAL A 41 -13.64 -8.95 -16.03
N ALA A 42 -13.80 -7.63 -15.87
CA ALA A 42 -13.44 -6.93 -14.65
C ALA A 42 -14.57 -7.03 -13.61
N MET A 43 -14.22 -7.35 -12.37
CA MET A 43 -15.14 -7.43 -11.25
C MET A 43 -14.68 -6.50 -10.13
N ARG A 44 -15.60 -5.68 -9.62
CA ARG A 44 -15.38 -4.93 -8.38
C ARG A 44 -15.54 -5.86 -7.18
N THR A 45 -14.56 -5.86 -6.29
CA THR A 45 -14.47 -6.79 -5.15
C THR A 45 -14.65 -6.09 -3.80
N ASP A 46 -14.92 -4.79 -3.79
CA ASP A 46 -15.18 -3.99 -2.59
C ASP A 46 -16.60 -3.39 -2.60
N SER A 47 -17.01 -2.88 -1.43
CA SER A 47 -18.25 -2.13 -1.21
C SER A 47 -18.00 -0.67 -0.79
N GLY A 48 -16.76 -0.18 -0.94
CA GLY A 48 -16.33 1.15 -0.51
C GLY A 48 -16.99 2.26 -1.31
N ARG A 49 -17.37 3.36 -0.64
CA ARG A 49 -17.99 4.51 -1.34
C ARG A 49 -16.97 5.45 -1.95
N LEU A 50 -15.90 5.77 -1.23
CA LEU A 50 -14.80 6.60 -1.72
C LEU A 50 -13.76 5.69 -2.40
N GLY A 51 -13.61 5.84 -3.71
CA GLY A 51 -12.68 5.08 -4.54
C GLY A 51 -11.46 5.86 -5.01
N PHE A 52 -11.53 7.20 -5.06
CA PHE A 52 -10.46 8.03 -5.63
C PHE A 52 -10.17 9.25 -4.77
N LYS A 53 -8.89 9.56 -4.61
CA LYS A 53 -8.40 10.82 -4.04
C LYS A 53 -7.42 11.44 -5.03
N VAL A 54 -7.82 12.53 -5.67
CA VAL A 54 -7.05 13.22 -6.71
C VAL A 54 -6.30 14.38 -6.08
N GLY A 55 -5.04 14.60 -6.43
CA GLY A 55 -4.27 15.71 -5.88
C GLY A 55 -3.24 16.28 -6.84
N GLU A 56 -2.92 17.56 -6.63
CA GLU A 56 -1.76 18.20 -7.23
C GLU A 56 -0.48 17.79 -6.52
N HIS A 57 0.63 17.73 -7.25
CA HIS A 57 1.95 17.46 -6.66
C HIS A 57 2.42 18.55 -5.69
N ASP A 58 1.91 19.77 -5.84
CA ASP A 58 2.22 20.91 -4.97
C ASP A 58 1.16 21.16 -3.87
N GLY A 59 0.18 20.26 -3.75
CA GLY A 59 -0.85 20.33 -2.72
C GLY A 59 -1.92 21.40 -2.93
N ARG A 60 -1.92 22.13 -4.04
CA ARG A 60 -2.99 23.11 -4.33
C ARG A 60 -4.30 22.42 -4.68
N ASP A 61 -5.40 23.06 -4.31
CA ASP A 61 -6.73 22.72 -4.80
C ASP A 61 -7.04 23.54 -6.06
N THR A 62 -7.02 22.89 -7.22
CA THR A 62 -7.15 23.53 -8.54
C THR A 62 -8.43 23.11 -9.25
N GLU A 63 -8.91 23.94 -10.19
CA GLU A 63 -10.07 23.59 -11.01
C GLU A 63 -9.86 22.28 -11.79
N ARG A 64 -8.65 22.04 -12.30
CA ARG A 64 -8.35 20.80 -13.04
C ARG A 64 -8.42 19.56 -12.14
N ALA A 65 -7.93 19.65 -10.90
CA ALA A 65 -8.01 18.53 -9.96
C ALA A 65 -9.47 18.24 -9.59
N ARG A 66 -10.28 19.29 -9.35
CA ARG A 66 -11.73 19.16 -9.10
C ARG A 66 -12.47 18.56 -10.30
N ARG A 67 -12.17 19.00 -11.52
CA ARG A 67 -12.74 18.43 -12.75
C ARG A 67 -12.41 16.95 -12.91
N ILE A 68 -11.18 16.53 -12.65
CA ILE A 68 -10.82 15.10 -12.67
C ILE A 68 -11.56 14.33 -11.56
N ALA A 69 -11.62 14.84 -10.34
CA ALA A 69 -12.35 14.20 -9.27
C ALA A 69 -13.85 14.02 -9.62
N GLU A 70 -14.48 15.06 -10.16
CA GLU A 70 -15.89 15.02 -10.60
C GLU A 70 -16.10 13.95 -11.68
N LEU A 71 -15.22 13.89 -12.69
CA LEU A 71 -15.31 12.85 -13.75
C LEU A 71 -15.23 11.43 -13.18
N LEU A 72 -14.41 11.20 -12.16
CA LEU A 72 -14.24 9.89 -11.54
C LEU A 72 -15.44 9.43 -10.71
N THR A 73 -16.35 10.35 -10.34
CA THR A 73 -17.58 10.01 -9.61
C THR A 73 -18.50 9.06 -10.38
N ALA A 74 -18.37 9.01 -11.71
CA ALA A 74 -19.07 8.05 -12.56
C ALA A 74 -18.72 6.59 -12.25
N VAL A 75 -17.59 6.32 -11.58
CA VAL A 75 -17.11 4.97 -11.23
C VAL A 75 -17.24 4.70 -9.73
N ALA A 76 -16.78 5.64 -8.90
CA ALA A 76 -16.89 5.58 -7.44
C ALA A 76 -16.75 6.99 -6.85
N GLY A 77 -17.13 7.18 -5.59
CA GLY A 77 -16.92 8.46 -4.93
C GLY A 77 -15.47 8.93 -5.05
N ALA A 78 -15.30 10.21 -5.33
CA ALA A 78 -14.00 10.82 -5.54
C ALA A 78 -13.92 12.15 -4.78
N LYS A 79 -12.72 12.52 -4.34
CA LYS A 79 -12.47 13.83 -3.74
C LYS A 79 -11.11 14.39 -4.17
N VAL A 80 -10.97 15.71 -4.08
CA VAL A 80 -9.66 16.34 -4.13
C VAL A 80 -8.98 16.21 -2.76
N THR A 81 -7.66 16.02 -2.76
CA THR A 81 -6.80 16.11 -1.58
C THR A 81 -5.71 17.16 -1.81
N THR A 82 -5.44 17.95 -0.78
CA THR A 82 -4.29 18.86 -0.72
C THR A 82 -3.06 18.19 -0.07
N ASN A 83 -3.23 16.98 0.47
CA ASN A 83 -2.16 16.15 1.03
C ASN A 83 -1.95 14.89 0.17
N LEU A 84 -1.67 15.07 -1.12
CA LEU A 84 -1.47 13.94 -2.05
C LEU A 84 -0.38 12.99 -1.55
N TRP A 85 0.73 13.53 -1.08
CA TRP A 85 1.87 12.74 -0.65
C TRP A 85 1.58 11.95 0.63
N GLY A 86 0.87 12.53 1.60
CA GLY A 86 0.39 11.81 2.76
C GLY A 86 -0.54 10.64 2.42
N GLU A 87 -1.44 10.85 1.46
CA GLU A 87 -2.33 9.80 0.94
C GLU A 87 -1.55 8.70 0.20
N ARG A 88 -0.53 9.06 -0.60
CA ARG A 88 0.38 8.11 -1.27
C ARG A 88 1.15 7.26 -0.28
N TRP A 89 1.76 7.88 0.73
CA TRP A 89 2.52 7.16 1.77
C TRP A 89 1.62 6.25 2.61
N SER A 90 0.41 6.70 2.95
CA SER A 90 -0.57 5.86 3.64
C SER A 90 -0.96 4.64 2.81
N LYS A 91 -1.25 4.84 1.51
CA LYS A 91 -1.59 3.74 0.60
C LYS A 91 -0.40 2.80 0.38
N LEU A 92 0.81 3.33 0.25
CA LEU A 92 2.04 2.56 0.15
C LEU A 92 2.23 1.70 1.40
N ALA A 93 2.02 2.26 2.59
CA ALA A 93 2.16 1.50 3.84
C ALA A 93 1.19 0.32 3.92
N VAL A 94 -0.08 0.51 3.54
CA VAL A 94 -1.07 -0.58 3.45
C VAL A 94 -0.62 -1.67 2.46
N ASN A 95 -0.10 -1.27 1.30
CA ASN A 95 0.40 -2.22 0.31
C ASN A 95 1.64 -2.97 0.83
N CYS A 96 2.62 -2.28 1.42
CA CYS A 96 3.86 -2.87 1.94
C CYS A 96 3.62 -3.82 3.12
N MET A 97 2.59 -3.58 3.94
CA MET A 97 2.31 -4.41 5.12
C MET A 97 1.43 -5.63 4.81
N LEU A 98 0.61 -5.62 3.75
CA LEU A 98 -0.34 -6.71 3.45
C LEU A 98 0.01 -7.50 2.19
N ASN A 99 0.35 -6.82 1.09
CA ASN A 99 0.57 -7.48 -0.21
C ASN A 99 1.72 -8.50 -0.19
N PRO A 100 2.91 -8.20 0.38
CA PRO A 100 3.99 -9.17 0.41
C PRO A 100 3.71 -10.35 1.34
N LEU A 101 3.02 -10.12 2.47
CA LEU A 101 2.67 -11.21 3.38
C LEU A 101 1.70 -12.18 2.71
N ALA A 102 0.67 -11.66 2.04
CA ALA A 102 -0.25 -12.46 1.25
C ALA A 102 0.45 -13.20 0.11
N GLY A 103 1.34 -12.53 -0.64
CA GLY A 103 2.05 -13.16 -1.74
C GLY A 103 3.04 -14.25 -1.32
N LEU A 104 3.68 -14.12 -0.16
CA LEU A 104 4.57 -15.14 0.39
C LEU A 104 3.79 -16.35 0.91
N SER A 105 2.73 -16.11 1.68
CA SER A 105 2.03 -17.13 2.46
C SER A 105 0.85 -17.80 1.75
N GLY A 106 0.29 -17.15 0.74
CA GLY A 106 -0.97 -17.57 0.11
C GLY A 106 -2.21 -17.12 0.87
N LEU A 107 -2.05 -16.47 2.02
CA LEU A 107 -3.14 -15.90 2.80
C LEU A 107 -3.82 -14.75 2.06
N GLY A 108 -5.14 -14.64 2.19
CA GLY A 108 -5.85 -13.46 1.72
C GLY A 108 -5.57 -12.23 2.59
N THR A 109 -6.08 -11.08 2.13
CA THR A 109 -5.87 -9.79 2.81
C THR A 109 -6.51 -9.79 4.21
N ALA A 110 -7.62 -10.51 4.39
CA ALA A 110 -8.32 -10.61 5.66
C ALA A 110 -7.50 -11.46 6.65
N GLU A 111 -7.02 -12.61 6.20
CA GLU A 111 -6.19 -13.54 6.98
C GLU A 111 -4.91 -12.85 7.49
N CYS A 112 -4.23 -12.07 6.63
CA CYS A 112 -3.06 -11.28 7.04
C CYS A 112 -3.35 -10.25 8.16
N ARG A 113 -4.63 -9.88 8.37
CA ARG A 113 -5.08 -8.92 9.39
C ARG A 113 -5.66 -9.57 10.64
N ILE A 114 -5.85 -10.90 10.67
CA ILE A 114 -6.44 -11.60 11.81
C ILE A 114 -5.49 -12.63 12.41
N GLU A 115 -4.64 -13.25 11.59
CA GLU A 115 -3.64 -14.20 12.05
C GLU A 115 -2.52 -13.48 12.80
N ALA A 116 -2.24 -13.91 14.04
CA ALA A 116 -1.38 -13.17 14.97
C ALA A 116 0.01 -12.86 14.40
N GLY A 117 0.69 -13.85 13.81
CA GLY A 117 2.02 -13.70 13.23
C GLY A 117 2.06 -12.68 12.08
N PRO A 118 1.36 -12.92 10.96
CA PRO A 118 1.28 -11.98 9.83
C PRO A 118 0.83 -10.59 10.25
N ARG A 119 -0.18 -10.48 11.12
CA ARG A 119 -0.70 -9.18 11.58
C ARG A 119 0.36 -8.39 12.33
N ARG A 120 1.13 -9.04 13.21
CA ARG A 120 2.21 -8.39 13.95
C ARG A 120 3.34 -7.95 13.04
N ILE A 121 3.75 -8.78 12.08
CA ILE A 121 4.71 -8.38 11.03
C ILE A 121 4.21 -7.14 10.28
N ALA A 122 2.92 -7.11 9.92
CA ALA A 122 2.31 -5.99 9.22
C ALA A 122 2.37 -4.68 10.01
N VAL A 123 2.23 -4.70 11.34
CA VAL A 123 2.40 -3.51 12.19
C VAL A 123 3.82 -2.94 12.05
N HIS A 124 4.85 -3.78 12.14
CA HIS A 124 6.24 -3.33 11.99
C HIS A 124 6.55 -2.81 10.58
N LEU A 125 6.06 -3.49 9.54
CA LEU A 125 6.19 -3.03 8.15
C LEU A 125 5.55 -1.66 7.96
N GLY A 126 4.31 -1.47 8.42
CA GLY A 126 3.60 -0.20 8.33
C GLY A 126 4.31 0.93 9.09
N ALA A 127 4.78 0.65 10.31
CA ALA A 127 5.52 1.61 11.13
C ALA A 127 6.81 2.10 10.46
N GLU A 128 7.56 1.21 9.80
CA GLU A 128 8.75 1.59 9.02
C GLU A 128 8.41 2.52 7.86
N VAL A 129 7.38 2.19 7.07
CA VAL A 129 6.94 3.05 5.96
C VAL A 129 6.52 4.42 6.45
N ILE A 130 5.80 4.50 7.57
CA ILE A 130 5.36 5.76 8.19
C ILE A 130 6.57 6.60 8.63
N ARG A 131 7.57 5.98 9.26
CA ARG A 131 8.80 6.68 9.68
C ARG A 131 9.57 7.24 8.49
N VAL A 132 9.70 6.46 7.41
CA VAL A 132 10.36 6.92 6.18
C VAL A 132 9.57 8.07 5.54
N GLY A 133 8.25 7.95 5.41
CA GLY A 133 7.41 9.01 4.82
C GLY A 133 7.47 10.33 5.61
N ARG A 134 7.53 10.24 6.94
CA ARG A 134 7.72 11.42 7.81
C ARG A 134 9.12 12.03 7.68
N ALA A 135 10.17 11.20 7.61
CA ALA A 135 11.52 11.67 7.37
C ALA A 135 11.68 12.32 5.98
N ALA A 136 10.86 11.92 5.01
CA ALA A 136 10.76 12.55 3.70
C ALA A 136 9.98 13.89 3.73
N GLY A 137 9.47 14.31 4.89
CA GLY A 137 8.79 15.59 5.10
C GLY A 137 7.27 15.56 4.89
N PHE A 138 6.65 14.37 4.87
CA PHE A 138 5.22 14.23 4.62
C PHE A 138 4.41 13.83 5.86
N GLU A 139 3.21 14.39 5.98
CA GLU A 139 2.21 13.97 6.97
C GLU A 139 1.46 12.75 6.45
N VAL A 140 1.81 11.57 6.94
CA VAL A 140 1.19 10.30 6.51
C VAL A 140 -0.24 10.18 7.06
N GLU A 141 -1.19 10.05 6.15
CA GLU A 141 -2.63 9.91 6.47
C GLU A 141 -2.93 8.61 7.23
N PRO A 142 -4.05 8.50 7.98
CA PRO A 142 -4.45 7.28 8.67
C PRO A 142 -4.47 6.05 7.76
N LEU A 143 -3.94 4.91 8.23
CA LEU A 143 -3.95 3.64 7.52
C LEU A 143 -5.17 2.86 7.99
N MET A 144 -6.07 2.53 7.07
CA MET A 144 -7.25 1.70 7.36
C MET A 144 -8.15 2.28 8.48
N GLY A 145 -8.17 3.62 8.61
CA GLY A 145 -8.92 4.32 9.65
C GLY A 145 -8.19 4.45 11.00
N ILE A 146 -6.99 3.88 11.12
CA ILE A 146 -6.17 3.95 12.33
C ILE A 146 -5.10 5.04 12.13
N ALA A 147 -4.96 5.96 13.08
CA ALA A 147 -4.00 7.03 13.01
C ALA A 147 -2.56 6.51 12.82
N ALA A 148 -1.79 7.09 11.90
CA ALA A 148 -0.45 6.62 11.54
C ALA A 148 0.49 6.51 12.76
N GLN A 149 0.39 7.45 13.72
CA GLN A 149 1.20 7.41 14.94
C GLN A 149 0.98 6.13 15.76
N ARG A 150 -0.25 5.58 15.79
CA ARG A 150 -0.55 4.38 16.57
C ARG A 150 0.17 3.15 16.06
N TYR A 151 0.43 3.04 14.75
CA TYR A 151 1.26 1.96 14.21
C TYR A 151 2.72 2.07 14.66
N VAL A 152 3.25 3.30 14.68
CA VAL A 152 4.62 3.56 15.17
C VAL A 152 4.73 3.22 16.65
N ASP A 153 3.77 3.65 17.46
CA ASP A 153 3.70 3.33 18.89
C ASP A 153 3.56 1.82 19.13
N ALA A 154 2.70 1.14 18.36
CA ALA A 154 2.48 -0.30 18.47
C ALA A 154 3.72 -1.12 18.13
N ALA A 155 4.49 -0.72 17.10
CA ALA A 155 5.76 -1.34 16.76
C ALA A 155 6.84 -1.16 17.86
N GLU A 156 6.63 -0.20 18.78
CA GLU A 156 7.45 0.04 19.97
C GLU A 156 6.81 -0.53 21.24
N GLY A 157 5.80 -1.39 21.11
CA GLY A 157 5.12 -2.09 22.21
C GLY A 157 4.02 -1.29 22.91
N ARG A 158 3.68 -0.08 22.43
CA ARG A 158 2.63 0.77 23.03
C ARG A 158 1.32 0.65 22.25
N GLY A 159 0.29 0.07 22.87
CA GLY A 159 -1.04 -0.06 22.28
C GLY A 159 -1.12 -1.05 21.11
N LEU A 160 -0.23 -2.05 21.11
CA LEU A 160 -0.18 -3.09 20.07
C LEU A 160 -1.49 -3.86 19.97
N ASP A 161 -2.03 -4.33 21.10
CA ASP A 161 -3.26 -5.12 21.13
C ASP A 161 -4.46 -4.35 20.59
N GLU A 162 -4.53 -3.03 20.86
CA GLU A 162 -5.60 -2.21 20.29
C GLU A 162 -5.44 -2.12 18.78
N VAL A 163 -4.25 -1.74 18.27
CA VAL A 163 -4.00 -1.63 16.81
C VAL A 163 -4.27 -2.95 16.10
N GLU A 164 -3.79 -4.07 16.65
CA GLU A 164 -4.04 -5.42 16.13
C GLU A 164 -5.54 -5.76 16.09
N ALA A 165 -6.28 -5.44 17.16
CA ALA A 165 -7.73 -5.62 17.19
C ALA A 165 -8.41 -4.75 16.12
N GLU A 166 -8.03 -3.48 16.00
CA GLU A 166 -8.58 -2.54 15.01
C GLU A 166 -8.34 -3.01 13.57
N MET A 167 -7.13 -3.51 13.30
CA MET A 167 -6.79 -4.12 12.03
C MET A 167 -7.69 -5.32 11.73
N GLY A 168 -8.09 -6.11 12.72
CA GLY A 168 -9.00 -7.25 12.53
C GLY A 168 -10.48 -6.89 12.36
N ARG A 169 -10.96 -5.76 12.89
CA ARG A 169 -12.41 -5.44 12.99
C ARG A 169 -13.17 -5.52 11.66
N ASP A 170 -12.58 -4.99 10.59
CA ASP A 170 -13.20 -4.98 9.24
C ASP A 170 -12.60 -6.03 8.30
N ALA A 171 -11.90 -7.04 8.83
CA ALA A 171 -11.33 -8.11 8.02
C ALA A 171 -12.40 -9.15 7.64
N THR A 172 -13.36 -9.40 8.53
CA THR A 172 -14.41 -10.43 8.37
C THR A 172 -15.58 -9.99 7.49
N SER A 173 -15.78 -8.68 7.29
CA SER A 173 -16.86 -8.11 6.46
C SER A 173 -16.50 -7.95 4.99
N ARG A 174 -15.22 -8.07 4.64
CA ARG A 174 -14.71 -8.03 3.26
C ARG A 174 -14.40 -9.47 2.88
N ALA A 175 -15.11 -10.04 1.90
CA ALA A 175 -14.75 -11.35 1.34
C ALA A 175 -13.23 -11.35 1.08
N GLY A 176 -12.50 -12.27 1.71
CA GLY A 176 -11.03 -12.30 1.80
C GLY A 176 -10.36 -12.22 0.44
N GLY A 177 -10.18 -11.00 -0.06
CA GLY A 177 -9.67 -10.75 -1.39
C GLY A 177 -8.20 -11.12 -1.47
N ARG A 178 -7.81 -11.74 -2.58
CA ARG A 178 -6.41 -11.95 -2.94
C ARG A 178 -5.83 -10.61 -3.42
N PRO A 179 -4.87 -9.99 -2.72
CA PRO A 179 -4.27 -8.75 -3.20
C PRO A 179 -3.52 -8.98 -4.51
N SER A 180 -3.27 -7.91 -5.27
CA SER A 180 -2.64 -7.99 -6.59
C SER A 180 -1.34 -8.79 -6.60
N MET A 181 -0.49 -8.59 -5.60
CA MET A 181 0.78 -9.31 -5.48
C MET A 181 0.59 -10.83 -5.31
N LEU A 182 -0.40 -11.28 -4.54
CA LEU A 182 -0.71 -12.71 -4.44
C LEU A 182 -1.23 -13.25 -5.79
N GLN A 183 -2.06 -12.49 -6.49
CA GLN A 183 -2.51 -12.88 -7.83
C GLN A 183 -1.33 -12.98 -8.82
N ASP A 184 -0.34 -12.09 -8.72
CA ASP A 184 0.88 -12.15 -9.54
C ASP A 184 1.72 -13.38 -9.24
N VAL A 185 1.94 -13.69 -7.95
CA VAL A 185 2.67 -14.91 -7.55
C VAL A 185 1.94 -16.17 -8.05
N MET A 186 0.62 -16.27 -7.84
CA MET A 186 -0.18 -17.41 -8.32
C MET A 186 -0.16 -17.58 -9.85
N ARG A 187 0.05 -16.49 -10.59
CA ARG A 187 0.16 -16.48 -12.07
C ARG A 187 1.61 -16.61 -12.55
N GLY A 188 2.59 -16.75 -11.65
CA GLY A 188 4.01 -16.80 -11.99
C GLY A 188 4.54 -15.52 -12.66
N ARG A 189 3.94 -14.36 -12.35
CA ARG A 189 4.36 -13.05 -12.83
C ARG A 189 5.36 -12.42 -11.88
N ARG A 190 6.16 -11.49 -12.41
CA ARG A 190 7.00 -10.61 -11.58
C ARG A 190 6.10 -9.78 -10.66
N THR A 191 6.51 -9.62 -9.41
CA THR A 191 5.81 -8.78 -8.43
C THR A 191 6.36 -7.36 -8.41
N GLU A 192 5.61 -6.45 -7.78
CA GLU A 192 6.02 -5.06 -7.56
C GLU A 192 6.93 -4.88 -6.33
N ILE A 193 7.56 -5.94 -5.81
CA ILE A 193 8.26 -5.91 -4.51
C ILE A 193 9.33 -4.81 -4.43
N ASP A 194 10.12 -4.63 -5.50
CA ASP A 194 11.16 -3.60 -5.58
C ASP A 194 10.58 -2.18 -5.66
N HIS A 195 9.34 -2.02 -6.14
CA HIS A 195 8.66 -0.73 -6.26
C HIS A 195 7.81 -0.37 -5.03
N LEU A 196 7.59 -1.33 -4.13
CA LEU A 196 6.87 -1.14 -2.88
C LEU A 196 7.85 -1.15 -1.70
N ASN A 197 8.09 -2.31 -1.09
CA ASN A 197 9.01 -2.45 0.03
C ASN A 197 10.44 -2.06 -0.35
N GLY A 198 10.90 -2.39 -1.58
CA GLY A 198 12.22 -1.98 -2.07
C GLY A 198 12.39 -0.47 -2.13
N PHE A 199 11.38 0.26 -2.63
CA PHE A 199 11.38 1.72 -2.62
C PHE A 199 11.51 2.29 -1.20
N VAL A 200 10.79 1.71 -0.23
CA VAL A 200 10.86 2.13 1.19
C VAL A 200 12.25 1.88 1.78
N VAL A 201 12.87 0.76 1.43
CA VAL A 201 14.25 0.44 1.83
C VAL A 201 15.24 1.47 1.28
N ASP A 202 15.16 1.75 -0.02
CA ASP A 202 16.07 2.71 -0.67
C ASP A 202 15.90 4.12 -0.10
N GLU A 203 14.66 4.56 0.10
CA GLU A 203 14.35 5.86 0.66
C GLU A 203 14.74 5.96 2.15
N GLY A 204 14.53 4.89 2.92
CA GLY A 204 15.00 4.80 4.30
C GLY A 204 16.52 4.94 4.39
N ARG A 205 17.28 4.25 3.53
CA ARG A 205 18.74 4.38 3.45
C ARG A 205 19.17 5.81 3.11
N ARG A 206 18.50 6.45 2.14
CA ARG A 206 18.77 7.84 1.74
C ARG A 206 18.56 8.83 2.89
N LEU A 207 17.56 8.58 3.73
CA LEU A 207 17.16 9.46 4.83
C LEU A 207 17.75 9.07 6.20
N GLY A 208 18.51 7.97 6.28
CA GLY A 208 19.05 7.47 7.55
C GLY A 208 18.00 6.82 8.47
N VAL A 209 16.87 6.36 7.92
CA VAL A 209 15.80 5.65 8.65
C VAL A 209 15.95 4.15 8.43
N LYS A 210 16.06 3.38 9.53
CA LYS A 210 16.15 1.92 9.48
C LYS A 210 14.81 1.30 9.07
N THR A 211 14.87 0.31 8.18
CA THR A 211 13.72 -0.42 7.62
C THR A 211 13.90 -1.95 7.65
N PRO A 212 14.34 -2.56 8.77
CA PRO A 212 14.76 -3.96 8.80
C PRO A 212 13.67 -4.95 8.37
N PHE A 213 12.40 -4.73 8.70
CA PHE A 213 11.32 -5.63 8.25
C PHE A 213 11.11 -5.52 6.75
N ASN A 214 11.10 -4.31 6.18
CA ASN A 214 11.00 -4.13 4.73
C ASN A 214 12.22 -4.71 4.01
N GLU A 215 13.43 -4.55 4.55
CA GLU A 215 14.65 -5.19 4.03
C GLU A 215 14.51 -6.71 4.00
N ARG A 216 14.10 -7.33 5.11
CA ARG A 216 13.91 -8.78 5.18
C ARG A 216 12.85 -9.28 4.20
N VAL A 217 11.72 -8.60 4.06
CA VAL A 217 10.69 -8.98 3.08
C VAL A 217 11.26 -8.97 1.67
N VAL A 218 12.02 -7.93 1.30
CA VAL A 218 12.66 -7.83 -0.03
C VAL A 218 13.65 -8.97 -0.25
N GLU A 219 14.48 -9.29 0.74
CA GLU A 219 15.42 -10.42 0.69
C GLU A 219 14.71 -11.76 0.45
N VAL A 220 13.64 -12.01 1.21
CA VAL A 220 12.82 -13.24 1.14
C VAL A 220 12.19 -13.41 -0.25
N TYR A 221 11.71 -12.33 -0.85
CA TYR A 221 11.21 -12.32 -2.23
C TYR A 221 12.31 -12.56 -3.26
N ARG A 222 13.44 -11.86 -3.14
CA ARG A 222 14.56 -11.98 -4.08
C ARG A 222 15.17 -13.38 -4.06
N ALA A 223 15.30 -13.99 -2.87
CA ALA A 223 15.80 -15.35 -2.71
C ALA A 223 14.91 -16.41 -3.38
N ARG A 224 13.59 -16.18 -3.44
CA ARG A 224 12.62 -17.06 -4.13
C ARG A 224 12.57 -16.85 -5.65
N GLY A 225 13.08 -15.71 -6.12
CA GLY A 225 13.02 -15.34 -7.53
C GLY A 225 11.61 -15.02 -8.01
N ALA A 226 11.45 -14.97 -9.34
CA ALA A 226 10.21 -14.50 -9.96
C ALA A 226 9.05 -15.51 -9.92
N ARG A 227 9.30 -16.78 -9.58
CA ARG A 227 8.32 -17.85 -9.58
C ARG A 227 8.51 -18.74 -8.37
N PHE A 228 7.55 -18.70 -7.46
CA PHE A 228 7.46 -19.60 -6.32
C PHE A 228 5.99 -19.87 -6.01
N THR A 229 5.71 -21.01 -5.38
CA THR A 229 4.37 -21.33 -4.86
C THR A 229 4.21 -20.67 -3.49
N PRO A 230 3.13 -19.93 -3.21
CA PRO A 230 2.90 -19.38 -1.87
C PRO A 230 2.84 -20.50 -0.82
N ASP A 231 3.45 -20.28 0.34
CA ASP A 231 3.49 -21.24 1.46
C ASP A 231 3.58 -20.46 2.78
N PRO A 232 2.75 -20.76 3.80
CA PRO A 232 2.80 -20.07 5.09
C PRO A 232 4.19 -20.06 5.75
N GLY A 233 4.99 -21.11 5.56
CA GLY A 233 6.38 -21.22 6.05
C GLY A 233 7.31 -20.17 5.43
N HIS A 234 6.92 -19.52 4.33
CA HIS A 234 7.69 -18.41 3.78
C HIS A 234 7.73 -17.17 4.66
N LEU A 235 6.88 -17.10 5.69
CA LEU A 235 6.90 -16.02 6.69
C LEU A 235 7.86 -16.30 7.86
N GLU A 236 8.41 -17.51 7.98
CA GLU A 236 9.30 -17.88 9.10
C GLU A 236 10.46 -16.89 9.32
N PRO A 237 11.20 -16.43 8.29
CA PRO A 237 12.29 -15.46 8.48
C PRO A 237 11.84 -14.09 8.98
N LEU A 238 10.55 -13.76 8.89
CA LEU A 238 9.95 -12.53 9.42
C LEU A 238 9.38 -12.74 10.83
N LEU A 239 8.86 -13.94 11.12
CA LEU A 239 8.38 -14.32 12.44
C LEU A 239 9.54 -14.38 13.45
N GLU A 240 10.70 -14.87 13.03
CA GLU A 240 11.93 -14.87 13.85
C GLU A 240 12.35 -13.46 14.29
N MET A 241 12.02 -12.42 13.50
CA MET A 241 12.35 -11.02 13.85
C MET A 241 11.47 -10.45 14.96
N LEU A 242 10.36 -11.11 15.31
CA LEU A 242 9.47 -10.71 16.40
C LEU A 242 9.95 -11.22 17.78
N SER A 243 10.96 -12.09 17.79
CA SER A 243 11.48 -12.76 18.99
C SER A 243 12.58 -11.96 19.69
#